data_AF-A0A024W9B4-F1
#
_entry.id   AF-A0A024W9B4-F1
#
_cell.length_a   1.000
_cell.length_b   1.000
_cell.length_c   1.000
_cell.angle_alpha   90.00
_cell.angle_beta   90.00
_cell.angle_gamma   90.00
#
_symmetry.space_group_name_H-M   'P 1'
#
loop_
_entity.id
_entity.type
_entity.pdbx_description
1 polymer ?
#
loop_
_entity_poly.entity_id
_entity_poly.type
_entity_poly.pdbx_seq_one_letter_code
_entity_poly.pdbx_strand_id
1 'polypeptide(L)'
;MYVLCIYVCFISNKDIQGFDPNSVLNLSENVFNIFLDTKTNNSDIKTVYSSIFSNSKVTIDGTCSSMKELIKGRSLKYLDELGTEEYVNSDDVFNFSIFVYTVNGQPDIIQQVYKKHPNYISYIITCKESELFDNIEDAKDNKNVFHTNPNILSQLMIVFLIFFFLFIGFYVLINISTPKIYEEKQLIINKEH
;
A
#
# COMPACT_ATOMS: atom_id res chain seq x y z
N MET A 1 13.11 -16.74 -4.36
CA MET A 1 14.16 -16.54 -3.36
C MET A 1 13.77 -15.31 -2.55
N TYR A 2 13.38 -15.47 -1.28
CA TYR A 2 12.99 -14.34 -0.43
C TYR A 2 14.26 -13.69 0.12
N VAL A 3 14.53 -12.44 -0.26
CA VAL A 3 15.65 -11.65 0.27
C VAL A 3 15.26 -11.21 1.68
N LEU A 4 16.02 -11.65 2.68
CA LEU A 4 15.82 -11.25 4.07
C LEU A 4 16.36 -9.84 4.24
N CYS A 5 15.52 -8.83 4.02
CA CYS A 5 15.82 -7.45 4.38
C CYS A 5 15.83 -7.30 5.91
N ILE A 6 16.60 -6.34 6.43
CA ILE A 6 16.47 -5.90 7.81
C ILE A 6 15.80 -4.54 7.75
N TYR A 7 14.70 -4.39 8.46
CA TYR A 7 14.10 -3.08 8.70
C TYR A 7 14.14 -2.74 10.18
N VAL A 8 14.11 -1.46 10.52
CA VAL A 8 14.05 -1.02 11.93
C VAL A 8 13.11 0.17 12.04
N CYS A 9 12.19 0.10 13.01
CA CYS A 9 11.15 1.11 13.21
C CYS A 9 11.54 2.12 14.30
N PHE A 10 11.30 3.40 14.03
CA PHE A 10 11.59 4.52 14.92
C PHE A 10 10.35 5.37 15.10
N ILE A 11 10.07 5.76 16.34
CA ILE A 11 8.87 6.51 16.68
C ILE A 11 9.29 7.71 17.53
N SER A 12 8.94 8.93 17.10
CA SER A 12 9.20 10.13 17.90
C SER A 12 8.15 10.39 18.99
N ASN A 13 7.01 9.71 18.92
CA ASN A 13 5.93 9.79 19.90
C ASN A 13 5.94 8.58 20.87
N LYS A 14 5.70 8.82 22.17
CA LYS A 14 5.65 7.79 23.22
C LYS A 14 4.46 6.82 23.07
N ASP A 15 3.41 7.22 22.36
CA ASP A 15 2.11 6.54 22.40
C ASP A 15 1.92 5.41 21.37
N ILE A 16 2.96 5.02 20.62
CA ILE A 16 2.81 4.01 19.54
C ILE A 16 3.60 2.72 19.81
N GLN A 17 3.67 2.30 21.08
CA GLN A 17 4.03 0.92 21.42
C GLN A 17 2.87 0.01 20.98
N GLY A 18 3.04 -0.68 19.85
CA GLY A 18 1.99 -1.52 19.25
C GLY A 18 1.46 -1.01 17.92
N PHE A 19 2.22 -0.18 17.20
CA PHE A 19 1.89 0.24 15.84
C PHE A 19 1.53 -0.97 14.95
N ASP A 20 0.30 -1.00 14.44
CA ASP A 20 -0.10 -1.94 13.40
C ASP A 20 0.30 -1.36 12.04
N PRO A 21 1.17 -2.02 11.25
CA PRO A 21 1.53 -1.60 9.89
C PRO A 21 0.32 -1.46 8.94
N ASN A 22 -0.82 -2.08 9.25
CA ASN A 22 -2.05 -1.92 8.51
C ASN A 22 -2.79 -0.62 8.83
N SER A 23 -2.47 0.04 9.95
CA SER A 23 -3.09 1.27 10.43
C SER A 23 -2.44 2.57 9.92
N VAL A 24 -1.41 2.47 9.07
CA VAL A 24 -0.66 3.61 8.48
C VAL A 24 -1.58 4.69 7.89
N LEU A 25 -2.76 4.32 7.38
CA LEU A 25 -3.72 5.24 6.77
C LEU A 25 -4.47 6.15 7.77
N ASN A 26 -4.45 5.83 9.08
CA ASN A 26 -5.09 6.63 10.12
C ASN A 26 -4.12 7.57 10.84
N LEU A 27 -2.93 7.82 10.28
CA LEU A 27 -1.96 8.75 10.82
C LEU A 27 -2.32 10.19 10.43
N SER A 28 -3.33 10.76 11.10
CA SER A 28 -3.76 12.15 10.85
C SER A 28 -2.72 13.19 11.29
N GLU A 29 -1.83 12.84 12.22
CA GLU A 29 -0.84 13.76 12.81
C GLU A 29 0.62 13.33 12.64
N ASN A 30 0.89 12.17 12.02
CA ASN A 30 2.23 11.62 11.86
C ASN A 30 2.58 11.40 10.39
N VAL A 31 3.85 11.57 10.07
CA VAL A 31 4.42 11.21 8.77
C VAL A 31 5.06 9.83 8.84
N PHE A 32 4.77 8.97 7.87
CA PHE A 32 5.40 7.67 7.73
C PHE A 32 6.61 7.76 6.79
N ASN A 33 7.82 7.65 7.32
CA ASN A 33 9.05 7.71 6.55
C ASN A 33 9.59 6.31 6.29
N ILE A 34 10.06 6.06 5.07
CA ILE A 34 10.79 4.85 4.69
C ILE A 34 12.13 5.30 4.14
N PHE A 35 13.20 5.05 4.87
CA PHE A 35 14.57 5.26 4.44
C PHE A 35 15.08 3.98 3.77
N LEU A 36 15.12 4.00 2.45
CA LEU A 36 15.60 2.91 1.61
C LEU A 36 17.11 3.04 1.43
N ASP A 37 17.87 2.15 2.07
CA ASP A 37 19.31 2.07 1.89
C ASP A 37 19.69 1.04 0.83
N THR A 38 20.13 1.51 -0.32
CA THR A 38 20.44 0.67 -1.48
C THR A 38 21.87 0.16 -1.49
N LYS A 39 22.76 0.64 -0.60
CA LYS A 39 24.20 0.33 -0.62
C LYS A 39 24.68 -0.41 0.63
N THR A 40 24.08 -0.16 1.78
CA THR A 40 24.42 -0.87 3.01
C THR A 40 23.93 -2.32 2.97
N ASN A 41 24.78 -3.27 3.35
CA ASN A 41 24.36 -4.66 3.48
C ASN A 41 23.42 -4.85 4.67
N ASN A 42 22.49 -5.80 4.56
CA ASN A 42 21.52 -6.09 5.62
C ASN A 42 22.20 -6.40 6.96
N SER A 43 23.32 -7.14 6.96
CA SER A 43 24.08 -7.47 8.18
C SER A 43 24.62 -6.24 8.91
N ASP A 44 24.90 -5.16 8.17
CA ASP A 44 25.67 -4.03 8.65
C ASP A 44 24.77 -2.83 9.01
N ILE A 45 23.50 -2.86 8.61
CA ILE A 45 22.54 -1.77 8.82
C ILE A 45 22.46 -1.36 10.30
N LYS A 46 22.45 -2.34 11.22
CA LYS A 46 22.41 -2.14 12.67
C LYS A 46 23.65 -1.40 13.20
N THR A 47 24.78 -1.58 12.53
CA THR A 47 26.04 -0.90 12.87
C THR A 47 26.07 0.50 12.28
N VAL A 48 25.75 0.65 10.98
CA VAL A 48 25.78 1.93 10.25
C VAL A 48 24.88 2.97 10.91
N TYR A 49 23.67 2.58 11.31
CA TYR A 49 22.70 3.50 11.91
C TYR A 49 22.64 3.37 13.45
N SER A 50 23.68 2.85 14.09
CA SER A 50 23.79 2.66 15.56
C SER A 50 23.49 3.91 16.38
N SER A 51 23.91 5.08 15.90
CA SER A 51 23.62 6.38 16.53
C SER A 51 22.14 6.75 16.51
N ILE A 52 21.39 6.23 15.54
CA ILE A 52 19.94 6.38 15.46
C ILE A 52 19.30 5.34 16.38
N PHE A 53 19.72 4.07 16.30
CA PHE A 53 19.15 2.95 17.10
C PHE A 53 19.27 3.14 18.60
N SER A 54 20.36 3.73 19.10
CA SER A 54 20.53 3.96 20.54
C SER A 54 19.41 4.83 21.14
N ASN A 55 18.72 5.61 20.29
CA ASN A 55 17.62 6.47 20.68
C ASN A 55 16.24 5.80 20.57
N SER A 56 16.12 4.61 19.96
CA SER A 56 14.84 3.89 19.86
C SER A 56 14.86 2.55 20.59
N LYS A 57 13.73 2.25 21.25
CA LYS A 57 13.53 0.98 21.96
C LYS A 57 12.81 -0.07 21.13
N VAL A 58 12.60 0.17 19.84
CA VAL A 58 11.77 -0.67 18.97
C VAL A 58 12.60 -1.16 17.80
N THR A 59 12.74 -2.47 17.71
CA THR A 59 13.35 -3.14 16.55
C THR A 59 12.38 -4.24 16.13
N ILE A 60 11.97 -4.24 14.87
CA ILE A 60 11.14 -5.29 14.31
C ILE A 60 11.89 -5.76 13.07
N ASP A 61 12.26 -7.04 13.01
CA ASP A 61 12.87 -7.60 11.82
C ASP A 61 11.77 -8.10 10.86
N GLY A 62 11.90 -7.85 9.56
CA GLY A 62 11.02 -8.42 8.54
C GLY A 62 11.43 -8.05 7.12
N THR A 63 10.59 -8.31 6.12
CA THR A 63 11.06 -8.44 4.73
C THR A 63 10.74 -7.24 3.83
N CYS A 64 11.47 -7.13 2.72
CA CYS A 64 11.19 -6.16 1.64
C CYS A 64 9.72 -6.29 1.15
N SER A 65 9.19 -7.52 1.12
CA SER A 65 7.81 -7.81 0.74
C SER A 65 6.79 -7.21 1.71
N SER A 66 7.07 -7.19 3.02
CA SER A 66 6.17 -6.53 3.98
C SER A 66 6.12 -5.02 3.75
N MET A 67 7.24 -4.39 3.39
CA MET A 67 7.26 -2.96 3.07
C MET A 67 6.53 -2.69 1.75
N LYS A 68 6.71 -3.56 0.74
CA LYS A 68 5.96 -3.48 -0.52
C LYS A 68 4.45 -3.52 -0.30
N GLU A 69 3.95 -4.45 0.52
CA GLU A 69 2.51 -4.50 0.85
C GLU A 69 2.07 -3.27 1.66
N LEU A 70 2.94 -2.71 2.51
CA LEU A 70 2.66 -1.46 3.23
C LEU A 70 2.48 -0.29 2.27
N ILE A 71 3.31 -0.13 1.24
CA ILE A 71 3.16 0.99 0.30
C ILE A 71 2.11 0.72 -0.79
N LYS A 72 1.57 -0.50 -0.84
CA LYS A 72 0.66 -0.97 -1.89
C LYS A 72 -0.63 -0.18 -2.01
N GLY A 73 -0.85 0.40 -3.20
CA GLY A 73 -2.04 1.19 -3.51
C GLY A 73 -2.16 2.49 -2.72
N ARG A 74 -1.07 2.96 -2.08
CA ARG A 74 -1.05 4.18 -1.28
C ARG A 74 -0.35 5.30 -2.05
N SER A 75 -0.80 6.54 -1.82
CA SER A 75 -0.10 7.72 -2.32
C SER A 75 1.11 7.99 -1.43
N LEU A 76 2.28 8.14 -2.05
CA LEU A 76 3.53 8.40 -1.36
C LEU A 76 4.38 9.39 -2.16
N LYS A 77 5.29 10.06 -1.47
CA LYS A 77 6.34 10.86 -2.07
C LYS A 77 7.62 10.05 -2.12
N TYR A 78 8.03 9.67 -3.32
CA TYR A 78 9.33 9.04 -3.54
C TYR A 78 10.40 10.11 -3.83
N LEU A 79 11.55 9.99 -3.20
CA LEU A 79 12.71 10.84 -3.38
C LEU A 79 13.92 9.92 -3.52
N ASP A 80 14.58 9.97 -4.68
CA ASP A 80 15.85 9.27 -4.88
C ASP A 80 16.99 9.94 -4.10
N GLU A 81 18.24 9.49 -4.27
CA GLU A 81 19.38 10.02 -3.49
C GLU A 81 19.51 11.54 -3.63
N LEU A 82 19.47 12.05 -4.88
CA LEU A 82 19.57 13.48 -5.17
C LEU A 82 18.33 14.24 -4.67
N GLY A 83 17.14 13.73 -4.95
CA GLY A 83 15.90 14.35 -4.50
C GLY A 83 15.77 14.39 -2.97
N THR A 84 16.34 13.41 -2.27
CA THR A 84 16.40 13.40 -0.80
C THR A 84 17.31 14.51 -0.28
N GLU A 85 18.51 14.66 -0.85
CA GLU A 85 19.43 15.73 -0.49
C GLU A 85 18.85 17.12 -0.78
N GLU A 86 18.24 17.31 -1.95
CA GLU A 86 17.56 18.57 -2.28
C GLU A 86 16.42 18.85 -1.31
N TYR A 87 15.59 17.84 -1.03
CA TYR A 87 14.44 18.00 -0.16
C TYR A 87 14.82 18.37 1.28
N VAL A 88 15.86 17.77 1.88
CA VAL A 88 16.24 18.11 3.25
C VAL A 88 16.81 19.53 3.37
N ASN A 89 17.38 20.06 2.28
CA ASN A 89 17.97 21.39 2.22
C ASN A 89 17.02 22.48 1.70
N SER A 90 15.88 22.12 1.11
CA SER A 90 14.89 23.07 0.60
C SER A 90 13.89 23.49 1.68
N ASP A 91 13.11 24.54 1.39
CA ASP A 91 11.95 24.94 2.20
C ASP A 91 10.66 24.24 1.74
N ASP A 92 10.75 23.25 0.84
CA ASP A 92 9.57 22.60 0.28
C ASP A 92 8.78 21.83 1.33
N VAL A 93 7.47 21.99 1.25
CA VAL A 93 6.50 21.27 2.08
C VAL A 93 5.61 20.45 1.17
N PHE A 94 5.71 19.13 1.29
CA PHE A 94 4.81 18.20 0.61
C PHE A 94 3.80 17.65 1.60
N ASN A 95 2.55 17.47 1.16
CA ASN A 95 1.48 16.94 1.98
C ASN A 95 1.20 15.47 1.61
N PHE A 96 2.09 14.57 2.04
CA PHE A 96 1.92 13.13 1.90
C PHE A 96 1.97 12.48 3.28
N SER A 97 1.20 11.41 3.47
CA SER A 97 1.28 10.62 4.69
C SER A 97 2.44 9.62 4.69
N ILE A 98 2.97 9.30 3.50
CA ILE A 98 4.08 8.36 3.31
C ILE A 98 5.16 9.02 2.47
N PHE A 99 6.40 8.97 2.95
CA PHE A 99 7.59 9.36 2.21
C PHE A 99 8.54 8.17 2.11
N VAL A 100 9.15 8.00 0.94
CA VAL A 100 10.23 7.05 0.71
C VAL A 100 11.45 7.83 0.26
N TYR A 101 12.52 7.77 1.05
CA TYR A 101 13.78 8.46 0.82
C TYR A 101 14.86 7.42 0.52
N THR A 102 15.53 7.53 -0.62
CA THR A 102 16.71 6.72 -0.88
C THR A 102 17.92 7.36 -0.17
N VAL A 103 18.56 6.61 0.71
CA VAL A 103 19.69 7.05 1.52
C VAL A 103 20.88 6.13 1.30
N ASN A 104 22.09 6.69 1.23
CA ASN A 104 23.29 5.91 0.91
C ASN A 104 24.16 5.67 2.15
N GLY A 105 23.64 4.96 3.15
CA GLY A 105 24.40 4.70 4.37
C GLY A 105 24.80 5.97 5.15
N GLN A 106 24.06 7.06 4.98
CA GLN A 106 24.33 8.37 5.57
C GLN A 106 23.32 8.68 6.69
N PRO A 107 23.66 8.45 7.97
CA PRO A 107 22.75 8.66 9.10
C PRO A 107 22.33 10.13 9.28
N ASP A 108 23.17 11.07 8.83
CA ASP A 108 22.93 12.51 9.00
C ASP A 108 21.70 13.00 8.23
N ILE A 109 21.41 12.41 7.06
CA ILE A 109 20.23 12.75 6.26
C ILE A 109 18.95 12.46 7.06
N ILE A 110 18.92 11.32 7.76
CA ILE A 110 17.77 10.91 8.57
C ILE A 110 17.50 11.93 9.68
N GLN A 111 18.56 12.45 10.33
CA GLN A 111 18.41 13.49 11.34
C GLN A 111 17.87 14.80 10.76
N GLN A 112 18.27 15.15 9.53
CA GLN A 112 17.75 16.34 8.86
C GLN A 112 16.26 16.19 8.51
N VAL A 113 15.84 15.01 8.03
CA VAL A 113 14.42 14.71 7.80
C VAL A 113 13.61 14.86 9.10
N TYR A 114 14.12 14.41 10.23
CA TYR A 114 13.44 14.54 11.53
C TYR A 114 13.28 15.98 12.01
N LYS A 115 14.13 16.91 11.55
CA LYS A 115 13.95 18.35 11.81
C LYS A 115 12.79 18.91 11.00
N LYS A 116 12.55 18.41 9.78
CA LYS A 116 11.39 18.80 8.96
C LYS A 116 10.09 18.20 9.47
N HIS A 117 10.12 16.93 9.86
CA HIS A 117 8.96 16.19 10.35
C HIS A 117 9.20 15.76 11.79
N PRO A 118 8.75 16.52 12.81
CA PRO A 118 9.01 16.18 14.21
C PRO A 118 8.15 15.00 14.71
N ASN A 119 6.99 14.77 14.11
CA ASN A 119 6.07 13.67 14.41
C ASN A 119 6.15 12.61 13.33
N TYR A 120 6.86 11.52 13.60
CA TYR A 120 7.17 10.52 12.59
C TYR A 120 7.14 9.10 13.11
N ILE A 121 6.87 8.21 12.16
CA ILE A 121 7.12 6.78 12.23
C ILE A 121 8.05 6.46 11.07
N SER A 122 9.26 6.01 11.36
CA SER A 122 10.29 5.84 10.34
C SER A 122 10.79 4.40 10.28
N TYR A 123 10.97 3.87 9.08
CA TYR A 123 11.58 2.58 8.82
C TYR A 123 12.89 2.79 8.08
N ILE A 124 14.00 2.21 8.56
CA ILE A 124 15.23 2.12 7.76
C ILE A 124 15.30 0.71 7.20
N ILE A 125 15.39 0.54 5.89
CA ILE A 125 15.30 -0.74 5.21
C ILE A 125 16.35 -0.87 4.10
N THR A 126 16.97 -2.04 3.97
CA THR A 126 17.98 -2.31 2.94
C THR A 126 17.44 -3.19 1.80
N CYS A 127 16.59 -2.63 0.94
CA CYS A 127 16.08 -3.31 -0.25
C CYS A 127 16.62 -2.69 -1.53
N LYS A 128 16.48 -3.43 -2.64
CA LYS A 128 16.51 -2.79 -3.96
C LYS A 128 15.18 -2.07 -4.23
N GLU A 129 15.23 -1.00 -5.00
CA GLU A 129 14.02 -0.26 -5.41
C GLU A 129 13.03 -1.17 -6.15
N SER A 130 13.51 -2.10 -6.99
CA SER A 130 12.68 -3.07 -7.71
C SER A 130 12.01 -4.13 -6.82
N GLU A 131 12.44 -4.25 -5.57
CA GLU A 131 11.80 -5.13 -4.58
C GLU A 131 10.66 -4.41 -3.86
N LEU A 132 10.68 -3.07 -3.83
CA LEU A 132 9.63 -2.23 -3.24
C LEU A 132 8.58 -1.82 -4.27
N PHE A 133 9.03 -1.37 -5.44
CA PHE A 133 8.19 -0.76 -6.46
C PHE A 133 8.04 -1.68 -7.67
N ASP A 134 6.80 -1.86 -8.13
CA ASP A 134 6.53 -2.55 -9.40
C ASP A 134 7.01 -1.72 -10.60
N ASN A 135 6.87 -0.39 -10.51
CA ASN A 135 7.41 0.58 -11.45
C ASN A 135 7.94 1.80 -10.69
N ILE A 136 9.24 2.03 -10.76
CA ILE A 136 9.89 3.16 -10.07
C ILE A 136 9.54 4.51 -10.68
N GLU A 137 9.28 4.57 -11.98
CA GLU A 137 8.96 5.83 -12.66
C GLU A 137 7.59 6.36 -12.21
N ASP A 138 6.63 5.47 -11.96
CA ASP A 138 5.35 5.87 -11.36
C ASP A 138 5.52 6.41 -9.94
N ALA A 139 6.45 5.83 -9.17
CA ALA A 139 6.77 6.31 -7.84
C ALA A 139 7.36 7.73 -7.89
N LYS A 140 8.29 8.01 -8.81
CA LYS A 140 8.89 9.33 -9.04
C LYS A 140 7.85 10.38 -9.43
N ASP A 141 6.89 10.00 -10.25
CA ASP A 141 5.77 10.85 -10.66
C ASP A 141 4.70 11.03 -9.56
N ASN A 142 4.87 10.41 -8.39
CA ASN A 142 3.87 10.38 -7.30
C ASN A 142 2.52 9.81 -7.74
N LYS A 143 2.52 8.99 -8.80
CA LYS A 143 1.33 8.22 -9.22
C LYS A 143 1.14 7.09 -8.21
N ASN A 144 -0.10 6.61 -8.08
CA ASN A 144 -0.35 5.41 -7.28
C ASN A 144 0.57 4.29 -7.80
N VAL A 145 1.54 3.90 -6.96
CA VAL A 145 2.71 3.10 -7.33
C VAL A 145 2.35 1.66 -7.73
N PHE A 146 1.06 1.36 -7.69
CA PHE A 146 0.48 0.09 -8.04
C PHE A 146 -0.59 0.40 -9.06
N HIS A 147 -0.24 0.18 -10.33
CA HIS A 147 -1.26 -0.10 -11.31
C HIS A 147 -2.08 -1.27 -10.75
N THR A 148 -3.39 -1.08 -10.60
CA THR A 148 -4.31 -2.23 -10.58
C THR A 148 -3.92 -3.07 -11.78
N ASN A 149 -3.27 -4.21 -11.52
CA ASN A 149 -2.77 -5.09 -12.56
C ASN A 149 -3.93 -5.27 -13.56
N PRO A 150 -3.75 -4.98 -14.85
CA PRO A 150 -4.85 -5.01 -15.82
C PRO A 150 -5.60 -6.35 -15.80
N ASN A 151 -4.95 -7.43 -15.36
CA ASN A 151 -5.59 -8.72 -15.11
C ASN A 151 -6.66 -8.70 -14.01
N ILE A 152 -6.45 -7.99 -12.89
CA ILE A 152 -7.42 -7.93 -11.79
C ILE A 152 -8.63 -7.09 -12.21
N LEU A 153 -8.40 -5.95 -12.86
CA LEU A 153 -9.48 -5.10 -13.36
C LEU A 153 -10.30 -5.82 -14.44
N SER A 154 -9.62 -6.54 -15.35
CA SER A 154 -10.24 -7.39 -16.36
C SER A 154 -11.05 -8.53 -15.74
N GLN A 155 -10.49 -9.24 -14.75
CA GLN A 155 -11.20 -10.29 -14.01
C GLN A 155 -12.43 -9.76 -13.27
N LEU A 156 -12.33 -8.60 -12.63
CA LEU A 156 -13.45 -7.98 -11.94
C LEU A 156 -14.57 -7.58 -12.92
N MET A 157 -14.21 -7.05 -14.09
CA MET A 157 -15.17 -6.74 -15.16
C MET A 157 -15.85 -7.98 -15.72
N ILE A 158 -15.12 -9.09 -15.90
CA ILE A 158 -15.68 -10.38 -16.35
C ILE A 158 -16.67 -10.93 -15.30
N VAL A 159 -16.29 -10.92 -14.02
CA VAL A 159 -17.15 -11.38 -12.93
C VAL A 159 -18.43 -10.53 -12.87
N PHE A 160 -18.29 -9.21 -12.97
CA PHE A 160 -19.44 -8.30 -13.03
C PHE A 160 -20.37 -8.60 -14.22
N LEU A 161 -19.82 -8.83 -15.42
CA LEU A 161 -20.58 -9.21 -16.61
C LEU A 161 -21.35 -10.52 -16.43
N ILE A 162 -20.73 -11.55 -15.83
CA ILE A 162 -21.39 -12.83 -15.56
C ILE A 162 -22.60 -12.63 -14.64
N PHE A 163 -22.43 -11.89 -13.54
CA PHE A 163 -23.54 -11.61 -12.63
C PHE A 163 -24.64 -10.79 -13.31
N PHE A 164 -24.28 -9.82 -14.15
CA PHE A 164 -25.24 -9.01 -14.89
C PHE A 164 -26.12 -9.86 -15.83
N PHE A 165 -25.51 -10.77 -16.61
CA PHE A 165 -26.26 -11.68 -17.49
C PHE A 165 -27.12 -12.67 -16.72
N LEU A 166 -26.64 -13.20 -15.58
CA LEU A 166 -27.43 -14.07 -14.71
C LEU A 166 -28.66 -13.35 -14.15
N PHE A 167 -28.50 -12.09 -13.71
CA PHE A 167 -29.62 -11.28 -13.22
C PHE A 167 -30.66 -11.01 -14.31
N ILE A 168 -30.24 -10.65 -15.52
CA ILE A 168 -31.14 -10.43 -16.65
C ILE A 168 -31.88 -11.72 -17.02
N GLY A 169 -31.16 -12.84 -17.14
CA GLY A 169 -31.77 -14.14 -17.46
C GLY A 169 -32.78 -14.57 -16.40
N PHE A 170 -32.45 -14.38 -15.12
CA PHE A 170 -33.35 -14.69 -14.01
C PHE A 170 -34.57 -13.77 -13.97
N TYR A 171 -34.39 -12.48 -14.25
CA TYR A 171 -35.49 -11.51 -14.36
C TYR A 171 -36.47 -11.88 -15.49
N VAL A 172 -35.96 -12.33 -16.65
CA VAL A 172 -36.80 -12.81 -17.74
C VAL A 172 -37.57 -14.06 -17.31
N LEU A 173 -36.90 -15.04 -16.68
CA LEU A 173 -37.53 -16.28 -16.21
C LEU A 173 -38.67 -16.05 -15.22
N ILE A 174 -38.49 -15.16 -14.23
CA ILE A 174 -39.54 -14.83 -13.26
C ILE A 174 -40.74 -14.15 -13.93
N ASN A 175 -40.51 -13.39 -15.01
CA ASN A 175 -41.56 -12.67 -15.73
C ASN A 175 -42.22 -13.49 -16.84
N ILE A 176 -41.87 -14.77 -17.01
CA ILE A 176 -42.63 -15.68 -17.86
C ILE A 176 -43.96 -15.96 -17.16
N SER A 177 -44.96 -15.14 -17.48
CA SER A 177 -46.34 -15.38 -17.11
C SER A 177 -46.85 -16.61 -17.87
N THR A 178 -47.45 -17.56 -17.17
CA THR A 178 -48.17 -18.68 -17.77
C THR A 178 -49.24 -18.14 -18.75
N PRO A 179 -49.33 -18.65 -19.99
CA PRO A 179 -50.35 -18.20 -20.93
C PRO A 179 -51.75 -18.53 -20.38
N LYS A 180 -52.60 -17.50 -20.23
CA LYS A 180 -53.98 -17.59 -19.71
C LYS A 180 -54.88 -18.64 -20.41
N ILE A 181 -54.52 -19.04 -21.63
CA ILE A 181 -55.22 -20.08 -22.40
C ILE A 181 -55.24 -21.43 -21.67
N TYR A 182 -54.23 -21.74 -20.87
CA TYR A 182 -54.19 -23.00 -20.11
C TYR A 182 -55.04 -22.96 -18.83
N GLU A 183 -55.20 -21.78 -18.20
CA GLU A 183 -56.07 -21.61 -17.03
C GLU A 183 -57.55 -21.71 -17.42
N GLU A 184 -57.96 -21.07 -18.53
CA GLU A 184 -59.35 -21.13 -19.01
C GLU A 184 -59.75 -22.56 -19.41
N LYS A 185 -58.85 -23.32 -20.06
CA LYS A 185 -59.13 -24.72 -20.43
C LYS A 185 -59.25 -25.65 -19.22
N GLN A 186 -58.47 -25.44 -18.16
CA GLN A 186 -58.64 -26.22 -16.92
C GLN A 186 -59.95 -25.89 -16.19
N LEU A 187 -60.39 -24.63 -16.23
CA LEU A 187 -61.69 -24.20 -15.68
C LEU A 187 -62.89 -24.81 -16.42
N ILE A 188 -62.78 -25.04 -17.73
CA ILE A 188 -63.84 -25.68 -18.53
C ILE A 188 -63.92 -27.18 -18.21
N ILE A 189 -62.78 -27.87 -18.12
CA ILE A 189 -62.74 -29.32 -17.84
C ILE A 189 -63.28 -29.64 -16.42
N ASN A 190 -63.03 -28.78 -15.42
CA ASN A 190 -63.56 -28.98 -14.06
C ASN A 190 -65.06 -28.65 -13.89
N LYS A 191 -65.71 -28.03 -14.88
CA LYS A 191 -67.16 -27.76 -14.87
C LYS A 191 -67.97 -28.82 -15.61
N GLU A 192 -67.31 -29.65 -16.43
CA GLU A 192 -67.94 -30.73 -17.20
C GLU A 192 -67.96 -32.08 -16.45
N HIS A 193 -67.61 -32.10 -15.16
CA HIS A 193 -67.63 -33.29 -14.32
C HIS A 193 -68.67 -33.23 -13.19
#